data_AF-A0A349A4R6-F1
#
_entry.id   AF-A0A349A4R6-F1
#
_cell.length_a   1.000
_cell.length_b   1.000
_cell.length_c   1.000
_cell.angle_alpha   90.00
_cell.angle_beta   90.00
_cell.angle_gamma   90.00
#
_symmetry.space_group_name_H-M   'P 1'
#
loop_
_entity.id
_entity.type
_entity.pdbx_description
1 polymer ?
#
loop_
_entity_poly.entity_id
_entity_poly.type
_entity_poly.pdbx_seq_one_letter_code
_entity_poly.pdbx_strand_id
1 'polypeptide(L)'
;MTNKKKRIDSAQATLFEIIQDLNSAQAESRQAGSLNIDRRFREAVSEALRWCPLSRYQIAARMSELTDTDITKTMLDSWTAESKVQNRFPAVFLPAFCEAVGSHEPLKLLGGLVGVFVMPGPEALRAEIQRIEEEIAAKQAEKRKRQLFLKEMER
;
A
#
# COMPACT_ATOMS: atom_id res chain seq x y z
N MET A 1 25.82 -43.92 0.21
CA MET A 1 24.56 -43.33 0.73
C MET A 1 24.05 -42.35 -0.32
N THR A 2 22.99 -42.71 -1.05
CA THR A 2 22.58 -42.03 -2.28
C THR A 2 21.54 -40.97 -1.97
N ASN A 3 21.87 -39.71 -2.27
CA ASN A 3 21.02 -38.56 -1.99
C ASN A 3 19.82 -38.56 -2.97
N LYS A 4 18.65 -38.97 -2.49
CA LYS A 4 17.40 -38.94 -3.28
C LYS A 4 16.97 -37.48 -3.45
N LYS A 5 17.16 -36.93 -4.65
CA LYS A 5 16.53 -35.67 -5.07
C LYS A 5 15.01 -35.82 -4.88
N LYS A 6 14.43 -35.04 -3.95
CA LYS A 6 12.97 -34.93 -3.80
C LYS A 6 12.43 -34.42 -5.13
N ARG A 7 11.63 -35.25 -5.80
CA ARG A 7 10.87 -34.89 -7.00
C ARG A 7 9.86 -33.83 -6.55
N ILE A 8 10.03 -32.60 -7.04
CA ILE A 8 9.02 -31.55 -6.87
C ILE A 8 7.83 -31.99 -7.72
N ASP A 9 6.66 -32.07 -7.09
CA ASP A 9 5.43 -32.52 -7.72
C ASP A 9 4.97 -31.46 -8.73
N SER A 10 4.78 -31.84 -10.00
CA SER A 10 4.42 -30.91 -11.07
C SER A 10 2.99 -30.37 -10.94
N ALA A 11 2.20 -30.92 -10.03
CA ALA A 11 0.88 -30.40 -9.67
C ALA A 11 0.92 -29.39 -8.51
N GLN A 12 2.07 -29.19 -7.87
CA GLN A 12 2.26 -28.10 -6.91
C GLN A 12 2.62 -26.84 -7.67
N ALA A 13 1.64 -25.93 -7.81
CA ALA A 13 1.93 -24.56 -8.20
C ALA A 13 3.02 -24.01 -7.29
N THR A 14 4.10 -23.53 -7.89
CA THR A 14 5.21 -22.95 -7.13
C THR A 14 4.72 -21.68 -6.43
N LEU A 15 5.36 -21.30 -5.31
CA LEU A 15 5.04 -20.04 -4.62
C LEU A 15 5.06 -18.83 -5.58
N PHE A 16 5.95 -18.87 -6.58
CA PHE A 16 6.05 -17.84 -7.61
C PHE A 16 4.82 -17.81 -8.55
N GLU A 17 4.35 -18.97 -9.00
CA GLU A 17 3.14 -19.09 -9.83
C GLU A 17 1.88 -18.69 -9.05
N ILE A 18 1.78 -19.06 -7.77
CA ILE A 18 0.67 -18.64 -6.91
C ILE A 18 0.65 -17.10 -6.75
N ILE A 19 1.81 -16.48 -6.52
CA ILE A 19 1.91 -15.02 -6.41
C ILE A 19 1.58 -14.34 -7.76
N GLN A 20 2.04 -14.93 -8.87
CA GLN A 20 1.78 -14.40 -10.21
C GLN A 20 0.29 -14.51 -10.59
N ASP A 21 -0.38 -15.62 -10.28
CA ASP A 21 -1.81 -15.80 -10.50
C ASP A 21 -2.65 -14.87 -9.62
N LEU A 22 -2.27 -14.67 -8.35
CA LEU A 22 -2.92 -13.70 -7.46
C LEU A 22 -2.82 -12.27 -8.00
N ASN A 23 -1.65 -11.89 -8.53
CA ASN A 23 -1.43 -10.58 -9.14
C ASN A 23 -2.18 -10.43 -10.47
N SER A 24 -2.24 -11.49 -11.29
CA SER A 24 -2.93 -11.48 -12.59
C SER A 24 -4.44 -11.42 -12.42
N ALA A 25 -4.99 -12.15 -11.44
CA ALA A 25 -6.42 -12.07 -11.07
C ALA A 25 -6.83 -10.68 -10.56
N GLN A 26 -5.93 -9.96 -9.88
CA GLN A 26 -6.15 -8.58 -9.47
C GLN A 26 -6.13 -7.57 -10.65
N ALA A 27 -5.37 -7.87 -11.72
CA ALA A 27 -5.28 -7.03 -12.91
C ALA A 27 -6.44 -7.25 -13.89
N GLU A 28 -6.94 -8.49 -14.01
CA GLU A 28 -7.87 -8.89 -15.09
C GLU A 28 -9.38 -8.72 -14.79
N SER A 29 -9.78 -8.27 -13.59
CA SER A 29 -11.22 -8.12 -13.30
C SER A 29 -11.59 -6.86 -12.52
N ARG A 30 -11.16 -5.69 -13.01
CA ARG A 30 -11.84 -4.43 -12.66
C ARG A 30 -13.23 -4.40 -13.31
N GLN A 31 -14.16 -5.18 -12.75
CA GLN A 31 -15.56 -5.21 -13.17
C GLN A 31 -16.22 -3.85 -12.89
N ALA A 32 -17.25 -3.51 -13.65
CA ALA A 32 -18.04 -2.31 -13.39
C ALA A 32 -18.54 -2.30 -11.93
N GLY A 33 -18.29 -1.21 -11.21
CA GLY A 33 -18.66 -1.07 -9.80
C GLY A 33 -17.66 -1.64 -8.78
N SER A 34 -16.58 -2.30 -9.22
CA SER A 34 -15.52 -2.81 -8.31
C SER A 34 -14.86 -1.75 -7.43
N LEU A 35 -14.91 -0.47 -7.85
CA LEU A 35 -14.41 0.69 -7.12
C LEU A 35 -15.49 1.46 -6.36
N ASN A 36 -16.70 0.92 -6.23
CA ASN A 36 -17.71 1.47 -5.32
C ASN A 36 -17.35 1.14 -3.86
N ILE A 37 -16.45 1.94 -3.30
CA ILE A 37 -15.77 1.65 -2.03
C ILE A 37 -16.29 2.47 -0.85
N ASP A 38 -17.34 3.29 -1.02
CA ASP A 38 -17.79 4.24 0.01
C ASP A 38 -18.06 3.56 1.36
N ARG A 39 -18.77 2.43 1.36
CA ARG A 39 -19.01 1.65 2.59
C ARG A 39 -17.71 1.19 3.25
N ARG A 40 -16.84 0.50 2.48
CA ARG A 40 -15.56 -0.03 2.96
C ARG A 40 -14.62 1.09 3.45
N PHE A 41 -14.66 2.24 2.78
CA PHE A 41 -13.88 3.41 3.16
C PHE A 41 -14.39 4.03 4.47
N ARG A 42 -15.71 4.20 4.64
CA ARG A 42 -16.30 4.66 5.90
C ARG A 42 -16.01 3.73 7.07
N GLU A 43 -16.04 2.43 6.82
CA GLU A 43 -15.68 1.41 7.82
C GLU A 43 -14.23 1.61 8.28
N ALA A 44 -13.28 1.74 7.34
CA ALA A 44 -11.88 1.99 7.67
C ALA A 44 -11.68 3.30 8.45
N VAL A 45 -12.35 4.39 8.06
CA VAL A 45 -12.29 5.67 8.79
C VAL A 45 -12.91 5.52 10.19
N SER A 46 -14.04 4.83 10.31
CA SER A 46 -14.73 4.63 11.58
C SER A 46 -13.95 3.72 12.54
N GLU A 47 -13.26 2.71 12.00
CA GLU A 47 -12.38 1.84 12.75
C GLU A 47 -11.15 2.62 13.25
N ALA A 48 -10.54 3.44 12.40
CA ALA A 48 -9.45 4.33 12.80
C ALA A 48 -9.88 5.28 13.94
N LEU A 49 -11.09 5.85 13.87
CA LEU A 49 -11.65 6.65 14.95
C LEU A 49 -11.91 5.85 16.23
N ARG A 50 -12.31 4.58 16.13
CA ARG A 50 -12.61 3.71 17.29
C ARG A 50 -11.36 3.40 18.11
N TRP A 51 -10.24 3.18 17.44
CA TRP A 51 -8.97 2.85 18.10
C TRP A 51 -8.15 4.07 18.53
N CYS A 52 -8.56 5.27 18.09
CA CYS A 52 -7.93 6.51 18.51
C CYS A 52 -8.30 6.84 19.97
N PRO A 53 -7.32 7.17 20.83
CA PRO A 53 -7.61 7.60 22.20
C PRO A 53 -8.19 9.02 22.28
N LEU A 54 -8.10 9.81 21.20
CA LEU A 54 -8.59 11.18 21.14
C LEU A 54 -10.10 11.20 20.91
N SER A 55 -10.78 12.16 21.54
CA SER A 55 -12.18 12.44 21.23
C SER A 55 -12.34 12.97 19.81
N ARG A 56 -13.53 12.77 19.21
CA ARG A 56 -13.84 13.32 17.89
C ARG A 56 -13.71 14.85 17.81
N TYR A 57 -13.92 15.55 18.93
CA TYR A 57 -13.68 16.99 19.02
C TYR A 57 -12.20 17.33 18.89
N GLN A 58 -11.34 16.62 19.62
CA GLN A 58 -9.89 16.80 19.54
C GLN A 58 -9.35 16.46 18.15
N ILE A 59 -9.87 15.40 17.52
CA ILE A 59 -9.48 15.02 16.16
C ILE A 59 -9.88 16.12 15.17
N ALA A 60 -11.12 16.62 15.25
CA ALA A 60 -11.59 17.68 14.36
C ALA A 60 -10.80 18.99 14.56
N ALA A 61 -10.48 19.36 15.81
CA ALA A 61 -9.63 20.51 16.11
C ALA A 61 -8.22 20.34 15.51
N ARG A 62 -7.58 19.18 15.72
CA ARG A 62 -6.27 18.89 15.15
C ARG A 62 -6.26 18.87 13.62
N MET A 63 -7.31 18.33 13.00
CA MET A 63 -7.48 18.41 11.55
C MET A 63 -7.59 19.86 11.10
N SER A 64 -8.35 20.69 11.84
CA SER A 64 -8.51 22.11 11.52
C SER A 64 -7.18 22.86 11.54
N GLU A 65 -6.37 22.64 12.58
CA GLU A 65 -5.01 23.19 12.71
C GLU A 65 -4.11 22.77 11.55
N LEU A 66 -4.17 21.50 11.14
CA LEU A 66 -3.34 20.97 10.05
C LEU A 66 -3.76 21.48 8.66
N THR A 67 -5.05 21.77 8.47
CA THR A 67 -5.61 22.18 7.17
C THR A 67 -5.84 23.68 7.03
N ASP A 68 -5.67 24.44 8.11
CA ASP A 68 -6.09 25.85 8.20
C ASP A 68 -7.54 26.06 7.73
N THR A 69 -8.43 25.15 8.16
CA THR A 69 -9.84 25.11 7.75
C THR A 69 -10.68 24.64 8.92
N ASP A 70 -11.81 25.30 9.20
CA ASP A 70 -12.70 24.91 10.30
C ASP A 70 -13.39 23.57 10.03
N ILE A 71 -12.88 22.51 10.66
CA ILE A 71 -13.43 21.16 10.61
C ILE A 71 -14.12 20.88 11.95
N THR A 72 -15.42 20.63 11.89
CA THR A 72 -16.22 20.37 13.10
C THR A 72 -16.40 18.87 13.36
N LYS A 73 -16.66 18.51 14.62
CA LYS A 73 -17.06 17.15 15.00
C LYS A 73 -18.29 16.67 14.23
N THR A 74 -19.25 17.57 13.96
CA THR A 74 -20.46 17.25 13.18
C THR A 74 -20.13 16.90 11.73
N MET A 75 -19.15 17.57 11.12
CA MET A 75 -18.67 17.22 9.78
C MET A 75 -18.05 15.81 9.80
N LEU A 76 -17.17 15.53 10.75
CA LEU A 76 -16.52 14.23 10.91
C LEU A 76 -17.53 13.09 11.12
N ASP A 77 -18.51 13.29 12.00
CA ASP A 77 -19.62 12.34 12.19
C ASP A 77 -20.42 12.16 10.91
N SER A 78 -20.62 13.25 10.17
CA SER A 78 -21.41 13.20 8.95
C SER A 78 -20.72 12.44 7.82
N TRP A 79 -19.39 12.49 7.75
CA TRP A 79 -18.62 11.76 6.74
C TRP A 79 -18.51 10.26 7.04
N THR A 80 -18.66 9.88 8.31
CA THR A 80 -18.53 8.49 8.77
C THR A 80 -19.88 7.78 8.94
N ALA A 81 -20.98 8.53 9.11
CA ALA A 81 -22.31 7.98 9.31
C ALA A 81 -22.82 7.20 8.08
N GLU A 82 -23.19 5.92 8.26
CA GLU A 82 -23.75 5.08 7.19
C GLU A 82 -25.08 5.62 6.64
N SER A 83 -25.89 6.24 7.51
CA SER A 83 -27.19 6.82 7.13
C SER A 83 -27.10 8.06 6.23
N LYS A 84 -25.94 8.71 6.13
CA LYS A 84 -25.75 9.95 5.36
C LYS A 84 -25.08 9.68 4.02
N VAL A 85 -25.83 9.07 3.11
CA VAL A 85 -25.35 8.61 1.79
C VAL A 85 -24.98 9.76 0.84
N GLN A 86 -25.26 11.02 1.15
CA GLN A 86 -24.80 12.16 0.33
C GLN A 86 -23.51 12.78 0.86
N ASN A 87 -23.18 12.57 2.14
CA ASN A 87 -22.03 13.19 2.78
C ASN A 87 -20.86 12.23 2.68
N ARG A 88 -20.07 12.37 1.61
CA ARG A 88 -18.84 11.62 1.38
C ARG A 88 -17.69 12.26 2.15
N PHE A 89 -16.75 11.44 2.61
CA PHE A 89 -15.53 11.93 3.21
C PHE A 89 -14.64 12.59 2.13
N PRO A 90 -14.27 13.87 2.26
CA PRO A 90 -13.44 14.55 1.26
C PRO A 90 -12.00 14.05 1.26
N ALA A 91 -11.50 13.61 0.11
CA ALA A 91 -10.13 13.11 -0.01
C ALA A 91 -9.06 14.14 0.41
N VAL A 92 -9.33 15.43 0.23
CA VAL A 92 -8.44 16.53 0.63
C VAL A 92 -8.15 16.56 2.14
N PHE A 93 -9.06 16.05 2.98
CA PHE A 93 -8.89 15.99 4.44
C PHE A 93 -8.31 14.67 4.92
N LEU A 94 -8.09 13.71 4.02
CA LEU A 94 -7.59 12.38 4.38
C LEU A 94 -6.18 12.43 5.02
N PRO A 95 -5.21 13.21 4.50
CA PRO A 95 -3.89 13.30 5.12
C PRO A 95 -3.97 13.85 6.56
N ALA A 96 -4.72 14.95 6.75
CA ALA A 96 -4.91 15.55 8.07
C ALA A 96 -5.64 14.61 9.04
N PHE A 97 -6.61 13.84 8.56
CA PHE A 97 -7.26 12.80 9.35
C PHE A 97 -6.28 11.70 9.78
N CYS A 98 -5.49 11.16 8.85
CA CYS A 98 -4.52 10.11 9.14
C CYS A 98 -3.49 10.58 10.18
N GLU A 99 -3.01 11.82 10.06
CA GLU A 99 -2.08 12.44 11.01
C GLU A 99 -2.73 12.69 12.38
N ALA A 100 -3.97 13.19 12.40
CA ALA A 100 -4.68 13.47 13.65
C ALA A 100 -5.02 12.20 14.43
N VAL A 101 -5.40 11.13 13.73
CA VAL A 101 -5.79 9.84 14.31
C VAL A 101 -4.58 8.93 14.58
N GLY A 102 -3.47 9.15 13.88
CA GLY A 102 -2.28 8.30 13.93
C GLY A 102 -2.45 6.97 13.17
N SER A 103 -3.37 6.91 12.20
CA SER A 103 -3.64 5.70 11.42
C SER A 103 -3.65 5.98 9.92
N HIS A 104 -2.89 5.18 9.19
CA HIS A 104 -2.78 5.25 7.73
C HIS A 104 -3.70 4.24 7.03
N GLU A 105 -4.50 3.47 7.77
CA GLU A 105 -5.33 2.38 7.21
C GLU A 105 -6.30 2.84 6.11
N PRO A 106 -7.03 3.95 6.25
CA PRO A 106 -7.89 4.43 5.16
C PRO A 106 -7.10 4.80 3.91
N LEU A 107 -5.87 5.31 4.05
CA LEU A 107 -4.99 5.64 2.93
C LEU A 107 -4.41 4.37 2.27
N LYS A 108 -3.97 3.38 3.08
CA LYS A 108 -3.52 2.06 2.60
C LYS A 108 -4.61 1.33 1.84
N LEU A 109 -5.86 1.40 2.32
CA LEU A 109 -7.03 0.84 1.65
C LEU A 109 -7.17 1.40 0.22
N LEU A 110 -7.09 2.73 0.07
CA LEU A 110 -7.15 3.37 -1.24
C LEU A 110 -5.99 2.95 -2.14
N GLY A 111 -4.77 2.94 -1.60
CA GLY A 111 -3.58 2.47 -2.33
C GLY A 111 -3.73 1.05 -2.84
N GLY A 112 -4.15 0.12 -1.98
CA GLY A 112 -4.29 -1.30 -2.34
C GLY A 112 -5.30 -1.55 -3.47
N LEU A 113 -6.34 -0.72 -3.57
CA LEU A 113 -7.33 -0.81 -4.66
C LEU A 113 -6.77 -0.39 -6.02
N VAL A 114 -5.75 0.46 -6.05
CA VAL A 114 -5.10 0.94 -7.27
C VAL A 114 -3.74 0.30 -7.53
N GLY A 115 -3.33 -0.67 -6.70
CA GLY A 115 -2.06 -1.37 -6.83
C GLY A 115 -0.86 -0.60 -6.29
N VAL A 116 -1.07 0.33 -5.36
CA VAL A 116 -0.02 1.12 -4.71
C VAL A 116 0.11 0.69 -3.24
N PHE A 117 1.34 0.52 -2.78
CA PHE A 117 1.64 0.27 -1.38
C PHE A 117 1.93 1.58 -0.65
N VAL A 118 1.12 1.88 0.36
CA VAL A 118 1.34 3.03 1.25
C VAL A 118 2.16 2.54 2.44
N MET A 119 3.40 2.99 2.52
CA MET A 119 4.35 2.62 3.57
C MET A 119 4.76 3.86 4.38
N PRO A 120 5.01 3.72 5.70
CA PRO A 120 5.65 4.78 6.48
C PRO A 120 7.00 5.17 5.84
N GLY A 121 7.36 6.45 5.93
CA GLY A 121 8.55 7.02 5.27
C GLY A 121 9.84 6.19 5.40
N PRO A 122 10.21 5.67 6.59
CA PRO A 122 11.41 4.85 6.74
C PRO A 122 11.37 3.53 5.94
N GLU A 123 10.19 2.90 5.85
CA GLU A 123 10.03 1.65 5.08
C GLU A 123 10.01 1.92 3.57
N ALA A 124 9.42 3.05 3.15
CA ALA A 124 9.47 3.49 1.75
C ALA A 124 10.92 3.74 1.31
N LEU A 125 11.71 4.42 2.15
CA LEU A 125 13.12 4.66 1.87
C LEU A 125 13.94 3.36 1.82
N ARG A 126 13.67 2.40 2.71
CA ARG A 126 14.33 1.07 2.65
C ARG A 126 13.99 0.32 1.37
N ALA A 127 12.75 0.36 0.91
CA ALA A 127 12.36 -0.25 -0.36
C ALA A 127 13.07 0.41 -1.55
N GLU A 128 13.25 1.73 -1.52
CA GLU A 128 14.01 2.46 -2.53
C GLU A 128 15.51 2.10 -2.50
N ILE A 129 16.11 2.01 -1.32
CA ILE A 129 17.50 1.54 -1.13
C ILE A 129 17.67 0.14 -1.73
N GLN A 130 16.77 -0.79 -1.41
CA GLN A 130 16.80 -2.16 -1.93
C GLN A 130 16.73 -2.18 -3.46
N ARG A 131 15.86 -1.36 -4.07
CA ARG A 131 15.77 -1.25 -5.53
C ARG A 131 17.09 -0.79 -6.16
N ILE A 132 17.75 0.19 -5.54
CA ILE A 132 19.05 0.69 -5.99
C ILE A 132 20.13 -0.39 -5.86
N GLU A 133 20.13 -1.17 -4.79
CA GLU A 133 21.07 -2.27 -4.59
C GLU A 133 20.93 -3.36 -5.67
N GLU A 134 19.70 -3.69 -6.06
CA GLU A 134 19.42 -4.62 -7.16
C GLU A 134 19.95 -4.12 -8.50
N GLU A 135 19.76 -2.83 -8.80
CA GLU A 135 20.30 -2.18 -9.99
C GLU A 135 21.85 -2.20 -10.00
N ILE A 136 22.48 -1.96 -8.84
CA ILE A 136 23.94 -2.04 -8.68
C ILE A 136 24.42 -3.47 -8.93
N ALA A 137 23.77 -4.47 -8.33
CA ALA A 137 24.14 -5.87 -8.48
C ALA A 137 24.07 -6.33 -9.95
N ALA A 138 23.00 -5.92 -10.67
CA ALA A 138 22.85 -6.19 -12.10
C ALA A 138 23.99 -5.56 -12.92
N LYS A 139 24.31 -4.28 -12.68
CA LYS A 139 25.42 -3.60 -13.36
C LYS A 139 26.78 -4.21 -13.04
N GLN A 140 27.00 -4.67 -11.80
CA GLN A 140 28.23 -5.37 -11.42
C GLN A 140 28.36 -6.72 -12.12
N ALA A 141 27.27 -7.49 -12.25
CA ALA A 141 27.27 -8.73 -13.01
C ALA A 141 27.64 -8.48 -14.49
N GLU A 142 27.06 -7.44 -15.10
CA GLU A 142 27.37 -7.04 -16.47
C GLU A 142 28.85 -6.60 -16.63
N LYS A 143 29.35 -5.80 -15.69
CA LYS A 143 30.79 -5.42 -15.65
C LYS A 143 31.69 -6.65 -15.61
N ARG A 144 31.37 -7.63 -14.75
CA ARG A 144 32.16 -8.88 -14.63
C ARG A 144 32.17 -9.67 -15.94
N LYS A 145 31.03 -9.79 -16.63
CA LYS A 145 30.95 -10.44 -17.96
C LYS A 145 31.86 -9.75 -18.98
N ARG A 146 31.81 -8.43 -19.06
CA ARG A 146 32.66 -7.65 -19.99
C ARG A 146 34.14 -7.75 -19.66
N GLN A 147 34.50 -7.81 -18.39
CA GLN A 147 35.89 -8.02 -17.97
C GLN A 147 36.42 -9.41 -18.36
N LEU A 148 35.59 -10.44 -18.26
CA LEU A 148 35.93 -11.78 -18.75
C LEU A 148 36.14 -11.77 -20.27
N PHE A 149 35.21 -11.17 -21.01
CA PHE A 149 35.32 -11.07 -22.47
C PHE A 149 36.57 -10.29 -22.91
N LEU A 150 36.88 -9.18 -22.24
CA LEU A 150 38.09 -8.41 -22.51
C LEU A 150 39.36 -9.25 -22.29
N LYS A 151 39.42 -10.00 -21.18
CA LYS A 151 40.55 -10.91 -20.91
C LYS A 151 40.69 -12.02 -21.94
N GLU A 152 39.59 -12.50 -22.52
CA GLU A 152 39.62 -13.48 -23.61
C GLU A 152 40.12 -12.85 -24.92
N MET A 153 39.77 -11.60 -25.20
CA MET A 153 40.24 -10.87 -26.39
C MET A 153 41.71 -10.46 -26.32
N GLU A 154 42.23 -10.19 -25.12
CA GLU A 154 43.63 -9.81 -24.88
C GLU A 154 44.60 -11.02 -24.83
N ARG A 155 44.08 -12.24 -25.01
CA ARG A 155 44.83 -13.49 -24.92
C ARG A 155 45.18 -14.05 -26.29
#